data_AF-A0AAX1U4B6-F1
#
_entry.id   AF-A0AAX1U4B6-F1
#
_cell.length_a   1.000
_cell.length_b   1.000
_cell.length_c   1.000
_cell.angle_alpha   90.00
_cell.angle_beta   90.00
_cell.angle_gamma   90.00
#
_symmetry.space_group_name_H-M   'P 1'
#
loop_
_entity.id
_entity.type
_entity.pdbx_description
1 polymer ?
#
loop_
_entity_poly.entity_id
_entity_poly.type
_entity_poly.pdbx_seq_one_letter_code
_entity_poly.pdbx_strand_id
1 'polypeptide(L)'
;MELLHLGENIIRLRKKEHMTQEELANYMGVSKSSVSKWETSATYPDIMFLPELANLFNVTLDELIGYEPQLNKKQIRRIYHTLSDEMGNGDKDAAMEKLKEYLRRYASCFPFLNQMTVLLLNHAYLYENQAEIYEQILTICKRIEEKSGDASLIKESQIMASMVHLQLNQPEEVLNILGESSKNIQMDNELIAMAYQMMNKTEKASEILQASIFQYLLYFVQDSLNYMVYHMQEQNICDQVIHRIGGIVQLFELDQLHPFTAVGFYLSTANVYAMRQDKEAVLTQLEHIMHVVELHQGDFHVLKGDAFFNQIDAWLEELDLGPNAPRNEHSIKDTLIQSLEQNPSFTFIHEEFRYKNIIEKLKSMLKEEN
;
A
#
# COMPACT_ATOMS: atom_id res chain seq x y z
N MET A 1 10.98 3.18 -23.37
CA MET A 1 9.86 2.28 -23.72
C MET A 1 9.01 3.02 -24.74
N GLU A 2 8.71 2.46 -25.92
CA GLU A 2 7.86 3.14 -26.91
C GLU A 2 6.47 3.42 -26.33
N LEU A 3 6.00 4.66 -26.51
CA LEU A 3 4.77 5.20 -25.88
C LEU A 3 3.47 4.75 -26.56
N LEU A 4 3.56 4.26 -27.80
CA LEU A 4 2.42 3.93 -28.65
C LEU A 4 2.75 2.65 -29.42
N HIS A 5 1.81 1.71 -29.47
CA HIS A 5 1.94 0.43 -30.18
C HIS A 5 1.24 0.46 -31.54
N LEU A 6 1.25 1.63 -32.21
CA LEU A 6 0.46 1.85 -33.42
C LEU A 6 0.82 0.88 -34.56
N GLY A 7 2.12 0.68 -34.85
CA GLY A 7 2.54 -0.21 -35.92
C GLY A 7 2.11 -1.67 -35.69
N GLU A 8 2.35 -2.18 -34.49
CA GLU A 8 1.94 -3.51 -34.05
C GLU A 8 0.42 -3.69 -34.09
N ASN A 9 -0.33 -2.66 -33.66
CA ASN A 9 -1.79 -2.66 -33.69
C ASN A 9 -2.35 -2.59 -35.10
N ILE A 10 -1.78 -1.79 -36.01
CA ILE A 10 -2.18 -1.79 -37.42
C ILE A 10 -2.01 -3.20 -38.02
N ILE A 11 -0.88 -3.88 -37.76
CA ILE A 11 -0.67 -5.26 -38.21
C ILE A 11 -1.75 -6.18 -37.64
N ARG A 12 -1.97 -6.11 -36.32
CA ARG A 12 -2.92 -6.96 -35.59
C ARG A 12 -4.34 -6.79 -36.12
N LEU A 13 -4.80 -5.55 -36.23
CA LEU A 13 -6.16 -5.20 -36.66
C LEU A 13 -6.38 -5.51 -38.14
N ARG A 14 -5.42 -5.18 -39.01
CA ARG A 14 -5.49 -5.54 -40.44
C ARG A 14 -5.61 -7.04 -40.64
N LYS A 15 -4.82 -7.83 -39.91
CA LYS A 15 -4.89 -9.31 -39.97
C LYS A 15 -6.22 -9.85 -39.43
N LYS A 16 -6.79 -9.21 -38.40
CA LYS A 16 -8.10 -9.56 -37.84
C LYS A 16 -9.23 -9.35 -38.86
N GLU A 17 -9.13 -8.30 -39.67
CA GLU A 17 -10.05 -8.04 -40.79
C GLU A 17 -9.69 -8.80 -42.08
N HIS A 18 -8.71 -9.72 -42.02
CA HIS A 18 -8.23 -10.51 -43.15
C HIS A 18 -7.74 -9.70 -44.37
N MET A 19 -7.32 -8.45 -44.15
CA MET A 19 -6.84 -7.57 -45.22
C MET A 19 -5.34 -7.76 -45.46
N THR A 20 -4.90 -7.57 -46.70
CA THR A 20 -3.50 -7.41 -47.11
C THR A 20 -3.04 -5.95 -46.94
N GLN A 21 -1.73 -5.70 -46.88
CA GLN A 21 -1.20 -4.33 -46.84
C GLN A 21 -1.63 -3.51 -48.07
N GLU A 22 -1.86 -4.16 -49.20
CA GLU A 22 -2.28 -3.54 -50.45
C GLU A 22 -3.74 -3.12 -50.42
N GLU A 23 -4.62 -3.97 -49.87
CA GLU A 23 -6.03 -3.63 -49.65
C GLU A 23 -6.18 -2.48 -48.65
N LEU A 24 -5.41 -2.50 -47.56
CA LEU A 24 -5.40 -1.38 -46.61
C LEU A 24 -4.90 -0.10 -47.27
N ALA A 25 -3.82 -0.17 -48.06
CA ALA A 25 -3.30 0.99 -48.78
C ALA A 25 -4.31 1.57 -49.77
N ASN A 26 -5.01 0.71 -50.52
CA ASN A 26 -6.05 1.11 -51.45
C ASN A 26 -7.24 1.77 -50.74
N TYR A 27 -7.67 1.22 -49.61
CA TYR A 27 -8.76 1.80 -48.80
C TYR A 27 -8.37 3.20 -48.27
N MET A 28 -7.15 3.34 -47.76
CA MET A 28 -6.66 4.58 -47.17
C MET A 28 -6.17 5.60 -48.23
N GLY A 29 -6.19 5.27 -49.52
CA GLY A 29 -5.70 6.16 -50.58
C GLY A 29 -4.19 6.42 -50.53
N VAL A 30 -3.39 5.49 -49.98
CA VAL A 30 -1.94 5.61 -49.85
C VAL A 30 -1.21 4.48 -50.59
N SER A 31 0.13 4.56 -50.63
CA SER A 31 0.94 3.47 -51.19
C SER A 31 1.04 2.29 -50.23
N LYS A 32 1.15 1.06 -50.75
CA LYS A 32 1.51 -0.14 -49.97
C LYS A 32 2.78 0.05 -49.15
N SER A 33 3.75 0.81 -49.70
CA SER A 33 4.99 1.14 -49.00
C SER A 33 4.75 1.99 -47.74
N SER A 34 3.73 2.86 -47.75
CA SER A 34 3.34 3.69 -46.60
C SER A 34 2.82 2.80 -45.48
N VAL A 35 1.88 1.90 -45.81
CA VAL A 35 1.34 0.92 -44.86
C VAL A 35 2.45 0.05 -44.28
N SER A 36 3.36 -0.47 -45.10
CA SER A 36 4.49 -1.27 -44.59
C SER A 36 5.36 -0.48 -43.60
N LYS A 37 5.61 0.81 -43.85
CA LYS A 37 6.40 1.66 -42.95
C LYS A 37 5.66 1.99 -41.66
N TRP A 38 4.33 2.12 -41.71
CA TRP A 38 3.49 2.26 -40.52
C TRP A 38 3.57 1.01 -39.65
N GLU A 39 3.42 -0.16 -40.27
CA GLU A 39 3.46 -1.46 -39.59
C GLU A 39 4.81 -1.76 -38.95
N THR A 40 5.92 -1.29 -39.53
CA THR A 40 7.27 -1.48 -38.98
C THR A 40 7.73 -0.33 -38.06
N SER A 41 6.82 0.57 -37.66
CA SER A 41 7.12 1.78 -36.88
C SER A 41 8.21 2.68 -37.49
N ALA A 42 8.47 2.56 -38.80
CA ALA A 42 9.48 3.35 -39.50
C ALA A 42 8.98 4.78 -39.78
N THR A 43 7.67 4.94 -39.93
CA THR A 43 6.98 6.25 -40.01
C THR A 43 5.60 6.10 -39.37
N TYR A 44 5.03 7.18 -38.84
CA TYR A 44 3.65 7.19 -38.37
C TYR A 44 2.69 7.60 -39.51
N PRO A 45 1.44 7.08 -39.55
CA PRO A 45 0.38 7.69 -40.33
C PRO A 45 0.19 9.15 -39.92
N ASP A 46 -0.19 10.01 -40.86
CA ASP A 46 -0.64 11.36 -40.54
C ASP A 46 -1.80 11.31 -39.52
N ILE A 47 -1.88 12.29 -38.63
CA ILE A 47 -2.93 12.35 -37.60
C ILE A 47 -4.35 12.26 -38.21
N MET A 48 -4.52 12.75 -39.44
CA MET A 48 -5.79 12.70 -40.18
C MET A 48 -6.17 11.27 -40.60
N PHE A 49 -5.22 10.35 -40.75
CA PHE A 49 -5.51 8.95 -41.06
C PHE A 49 -5.92 8.12 -39.84
N LEU A 50 -5.65 8.59 -38.61
CA LEU A 50 -5.95 7.81 -37.42
C LEU A 50 -7.46 7.60 -37.19
N PRO A 51 -8.33 8.62 -37.33
CA PRO A 51 -9.79 8.42 -37.26
C PRO A 51 -10.31 7.46 -38.32
N GLU A 52 -9.75 7.51 -39.53
CA GLU A 52 -10.13 6.63 -40.64
C GLU A 52 -9.72 5.18 -40.38
N LEU A 53 -8.49 4.94 -39.90
CA LEU A 53 -8.01 3.62 -39.48
C LEU A 53 -8.84 3.06 -38.32
N ALA A 54 -9.15 3.90 -37.32
CA ALA A 54 -9.96 3.50 -36.17
C ALA A 54 -11.38 3.10 -36.60
N ASN A 55 -11.99 3.87 -37.51
CA ASN A 55 -13.29 3.57 -38.08
C ASN A 55 -13.27 2.28 -38.93
N LEU A 56 -12.26 2.11 -39.80
CA LEU A 56 -12.10 0.92 -40.63
C LEU A 56 -12.01 -0.37 -39.78
N PHE A 57 -11.21 -0.34 -38.72
CA PHE A 57 -11.03 -1.49 -37.83
C PHE A 57 -12.10 -1.61 -36.74
N ASN A 58 -13.05 -0.68 -36.68
CA ASN A 58 -14.09 -0.59 -35.66
C ASN A 58 -13.52 -0.63 -34.22
N VAL A 59 -12.52 0.22 -33.97
CA VAL A 59 -11.85 0.38 -32.67
C VAL A 59 -11.81 1.86 -32.27
N THR A 60 -11.51 2.15 -31.00
CA THR A 60 -11.25 3.52 -30.58
C THR A 60 -9.86 3.98 -31.03
N LEU A 61 -9.62 5.28 -31.05
CA LEU A 61 -8.29 5.82 -31.33
C LEU A 61 -7.26 5.33 -30.31
N ASP A 62 -7.64 5.24 -29.03
CA ASP A 62 -6.81 4.72 -27.95
C ASP A 62 -6.39 3.27 -28.21
N GLU A 63 -7.32 2.39 -28.60
CA GLU A 63 -6.99 1.00 -28.96
C GLU A 63 -6.09 0.96 -30.20
N LEU A 64 -6.35 1.79 -31.21
CA LEU A 64 -5.54 1.84 -32.43
C LEU A 64 -4.09 2.20 -32.12
N ILE A 65 -3.86 3.28 -31.37
CA ILE A 65 -2.51 3.76 -31.06
C ILE A 65 -1.86 3.00 -29.90
N GLY A 66 -2.61 2.15 -29.19
CA GLY A 66 -2.15 1.42 -28.01
C GLY A 66 -1.94 2.32 -26.80
N TYR A 67 -2.75 3.37 -26.66
CA TYR A 67 -2.69 4.29 -25.52
C TYR A 67 -3.64 3.84 -24.42
N GLU A 68 -3.07 3.40 -23.30
CA GLU A 68 -3.81 3.00 -22.09
C GLU A 68 -3.53 4.02 -20.98
N PRO A 69 -4.32 5.10 -20.86
CA PRO A 69 -4.12 6.10 -19.81
C PRO A 69 -4.49 5.59 -18.42
N GLN A 70 -5.26 4.50 -18.35
CA GLN A 70 -5.76 3.90 -17.13
C GLN A 70 -5.08 2.56 -16.91
N LEU A 71 -4.36 2.46 -15.80
CA LEU A 71 -3.77 1.21 -15.36
C LEU A 71 -4.83 0.38 -14.63
N ASN A 72 -4.84 -0.93 -14.90
CA ASN A 72 -5.60 -1.85 -14.08
C ASN A 72 -4.86 -2.14 -12.76
N LYS A 73 -5.60 -2.68 -11.78
CA LYS A 73 -5.09 -2.99 -10.44
C LYS A 73 -3.80 -3.82 -10.43
N LYS A 74 -3.69 -4.83 -11.30
CA LYS A 74 -2.49 -5.69 -11.39
C LYS A 74 -1.28 -4.92 -11.91
N GLN A 75 -1.47 -4.03 -12.89
CA GLN A 75 -0.40 -3.16 -13.38
C GLN A 75 0.05 -2.17 -12.30
N ILE A 76 -0.90 -1.53 -11.59
CA ILE A 76 -0.60 -0.62 -10.47
C ILE A 76 0.21 -1.35 -9.39
N ARG A 77 -0.28 -2.50 -8.92
CA ARG A 77 0.39 -3.34 -7.91
C ARG A 77 1.81 -3.71 -8.34
N ARG A 78 2.01 -4.13 -9.59
CA ARG A 78 3.34 -4.45 -10.12
C ARG A 78 4.28 -3.25 -10.11
N ILE A 79 3.82 -2.09 -10.58
CA ILE A 79 4.63 -0.86 -10.58
C ILE A 79 4.98 -0.47 -9.14
N TYR A 80 4.00 -0.50 -8.24
CA TYR A 80 4.21 -0.21 -6.82
C TYR A 80 5.32 -1.06 -6.22
N HIS A 81 5.21 -2.40 -6.31
CA HIS A 81 6.22 -3.29 -5.71
C HIS A 81 7.59 -3.15 -6.36
N THR A 82 7.66 -2.93 -7.67
CA THR A 82 8.94 -2.69 -8.36
C THR A 82 9.61 -1.43 -7.81
N LEU A 83 8.86 -0.33 -7.65
CA LEU A 83 9.41 0.92 -7.13
C LEU A 83 9.75 0.81 -5.63
N SER A 84 8.91 0.15 -4.83
CA SER A 84 9.16 -0.10 -3.40
C SER A 84 10.47 -0.86 -3.19
N ASP A 85 10.70 -1.92 -3.97
CA ASP A 85 11.94 -2.69 -3.93
C ASP A 85 13.16 -1.87 -4.41
N GLU A 86 13.04 -1.16 -5.54
CA GLU A 86 14.10 -0.28 -6.04
C GLU A 86 14.44 0.85 -5.04
N MET A 87 13.47 1.37 -4.29
CA MET A 87 13.67 2.38 -3.24
C MET A 87 14.35 1.82 -1.99
N GLY A 88 13.93 0.64 -1.52
CA GLY A 88 14.44 0.03 -0.29
C GLY A 88 15.79 -0.66 -0.46
N ASN A 89 16.00 -1.35 -1.57
CA ASN A 89 17.15 -2.23 -1.80
C ASN A 89 18.06 -1.79 -2.96
N GLY A 90 17.62 -0.84 -3.78
CA GLY A 90 18.31 -0.40 -4.99
C GLY A 90 18.76 1.05 -4.97
N ASP A 91 18.77 1.67 -6.15
CA ASP A 91 19.04 3.09 -6.31
C ASP A 91 17.73 3.89 -6.11
N LYS A 92 17.55 4.39 -4.89
CA LYS A 92 16.37 5.17 -4.48
C LYS A 92 16.16 6.45 -5.30
N ASP A 93 17.22 7.04 -5.83
CA ASP A 93 17.12 8.28 -6.62
C ASP A 93 16.68 7.95 -8.04
N ALA A 94 17.21 6.87 -8.63
CA ALA A 94 16.72 6.35 -9.90
C ALA A 94 15.24 5.91 -9.82
N ALA A 95 14.84 5.26 -8.71
CA ALA A 95 13.46 4.87 -8.46
C ALA A 95 12.53 6.10 -8.38
N MET A 96 12.98 7.17 -7.71
CA MET A 96 12.23 8.42 -7.62
C MET A 96 12.06 9.10 -8.99
N GLU A 97 13.10 9.10 -9.85
CA GLU A 97 12.98 9.64 -11.20
C GLU A 97 12.01 8.84 -12.08
N LYS A 98 12.04 7.50 -11.96
CA LYS A 98 11.10 6.61 -12.64
C LYS A 98 9.66 6.82 -12.15
N LEU A 99 9.46 7.03 -10.85
CA LEU A 99 8.15 7.40 -10.29
C LEU A 99 7.65 8.74 -10.88
N LYS A 100 8.51 9.76 -10.97
CA LYS A 100 8.16 11.04 -11.60
C LYS A 100 7.73 10.87 -13.06
N GLU A 101 8.39 9.99 -13.82
CA GLU A 101 7.98 9.65 -15.19
C GLU A 101 6.58 9.02 -15.20
N TYR A 102 6.32 8.04 -14.34
CA TYR A 102 5.01 7.40 -14.24
C TYR A 102 3.89 8.37 -13.83
N LEU A 103 4.14 9.26 -12.86
CA LEU A 103 3.16 10.27 -12.43
C LEU A 103 2.79 11.23 -13.57
N ARG A 104 3.74 11.59 -14.44
CA ARG A 104 3.46 12.39 -15.65
C ARG A 104 2.66 11.59 -16.67
N ARG A 105 3.04 10.33 -16.89
CA ARG A 105 2.40 9.45 -17.89
C ARG A 105 0.96 9.10 -17.53
N TYR A 106 0.68 8.84 -16.26
CA TYR A 106 -0.62 8.36 -15.77
C TYR A 106 -1.33 9.42 -14.91
N ALA A 107 -1.18 10.69 -15.25
CA ALA A 107 -1.72 11.84 -14.50
C ALA A 107 -3.26 11.90 -14.44
N SER A 108 -3.96 11.08 -15.23
CA SER A 108 -5.42 10.91 -15.21
C SER A 108 -5.86 9.58 -14.61
N CYS A 109 -4.93 8.72 -14.19
CA CYS A 109 -5.24 7.45 -13.52
C CYS A 109 -5.27 7.66 -12.01
N PHE A 110 -6.40 8.10 -11.48
CA PHE A 110 -6.53 8.45 -10.05
C PHE A 110 -6.26 7.27 -9.09
N PRO A 111 -6.69 6.02 -9.36
CA PRO A 111 -6.30 4.88 -8.55
C PRO A 111 -4.78 4.69 -8.49
N PHE A 112 -4.08 4.87 -9.63
CA PHE A 112 -2.62 4.82 -9.67
C PHE A 112 -2.01 5.95 -8.84
N LEU A 113 -2.47 7.19 -9.03
CA LEU A 113 -2.01 8.33 -8.26
C LEU A 113 -2.17 8.13 -6.75
N ASN A 114 -3.31 7.60 -6.31
CA ASN A 114 -3.58 7.28 -4.91
C ASN A 114 -2.60 6.22 -4.38
N GLN A 115 -2.30 5.17 -5.16
CA GLN A 115 -1.29 4.19 -4.74
C GLN A 115 0.12 4.76 -4.70
N MET A 116 0.44 5.76 -5.55
CA MET A 116 1.74 6.43 -5.49
C MET A 116 1.87 7.35 -4.27
N THR A 117 0.79 7.93 -3.74
CA THR A 117 0.86 8.66 -2.47
C THR A 117 1.16 7.73 -1.29
N VAL A 118 0.54 6.54 -1.28
CA VAL A 118 0.86 5.47 -0.30
C VAL A 118 2.34 5.07 -0.40
N LEU A 119 2.86 4.88 -1.62
CA LEU A 119 4.27 4.54 -1.85
C LEU A 119 5.19 5.62 -1.28
N LEU A 120 4.96 6.88 -1.66
CA LEU A 120 5.77 8.02 -1.25
C LEU A 120 5.76 8.21 0.27
N LEU A 121 4.58 8.15 0.91
CA LEU A 121 4.48 8.31 2.37
C LEU A 121 5.28 7.24 3.10
N ASN A 122 5.20 5.98 2.65
CA ASN A 122 5.91 4.86 3.28
C ASN A 122 7.43 4.91 3.07
N HIS A 123 7.93 5.62 2.06
CA HIS A 123 9.36 5.66 1.72
C HIS A 123 10.00 7.04 1.92
N ALA A 124 9.25 8.05 2.36
CA ALA A 124 9.73 9.42 2.55
C ALA A 124 10.96 9.48 3.48
N TYR A 125 11.00 8.64 4.52
CA TYR A 125 12.10 8.59 5.49
C TYR A 125 13.48 8.27 4.88
N LEU A 126 13.51 7.67 3.68
CA LEU A 126 14.74 7.36 2.96
C LEU A 126 15.41 8.61 2.37
N TYR A 127 14.72 9.73 2.31
CA TYR A 127 15.16 10.95 1.64
C TYR A 127 15.41 12.08 2.63
N GLU A 128 16.40 12.94 2.33
CA GLU A 128 16.68 14.12 3.14
C GLU A 128 15.60 15.22 2.93
N ASN A 129 15.05 15.31 1.72
CA ASN A 129 14.04 16.29 1.32
C ASN A 129 12.60 15.81 1.57
N GLN A 130 12.32 15.24 2.75
CA GLN A 130 11.00 14.68 3.09
C GLN A 130 9.86 15.69 2.93
N ALA A 131 10.09 16.95 3.30
CA ALA A 131 9.10 18.01 3.16
C ALA A 131 8.65 18.20 1.70
N GLU A 132 9.56 18.09 0.73
CA GLU A 132 9.21 18.19 -0.70
C GLU A 132 8.37 17.00 -1.17
N ILE A 133 8.67 15.80 -0.66
CA ILE A 133 7.87 14.59 -0.93
C ILE A 133 6.46 14.74 -0.36
N TYR A 134 6.34 15.24 0.85
CA TYR A 134 5.06 15.52 1.50
C TYR A 134 4.21 16.54 0.71
N GLU A 135 4.82 17.65 0.26
CA GLU A 135 4.14 18.62 -0.62
C GLU A 135 3.72 18.02 -1.97
N GLN A 136 4.53 17.12 -2.53
CA GLN A 136 4.15 16.38 -3.74
C GLN A 136 2.94 15.48 -3.50
N ILE A 137 2.88 14.77 -2.37
CA ILE A 137 1.72 13.96 -1.99
C ILE A 137 0.48 14.84 -1.87
N LEU A 138 0.54 15.97 -1.17
CA LEU A 138 -0.59 16.90 -1.03
C LEU A 138 -1.08 17.42 -2.39
N THR A 139 -0.15 17.71 -3.30
CA THR A 139 -0.48 18.12 -4.68
C THR A 139 -1.25 17.03 -5.42
N ILE A 140 -0.85 15.76 -5.26
CA ILE A 140 -1.54 14.62 -5.86
C ILE A 140 -2.92 14.43 -5.23
N CYS A 141 -3.04 14.46 -3.89
CA CYS A 141 -4.31 14.34 -3.19
C CYS A 141 -5.32 15.40 -3.65
N LYS A 142 -4.90 16.68 -3.67
CA LYS A 142 -5.73 17.77 -4.16
C LYS A 142 -6.23 17.55 -5.58
N ARG A 143 -5.38 17.01 -6.46
CA ARG A 143 -5.79 16.66 -7.83
C ARG A 143 -6.84 15.56 -7.86
N ILE A 144 -6.72 14.52 -7.04
CA ILE A 144 -7.71 13.44 -6.92
C ILE A 144 -9.05 14.04 -6.44
N GLU A 145 -9.01 14.90 -5.42
CA GLU A 145 -10.18 15.57 -4.85
C GLU A 145 -10.93 16.44 -5.88
N GLU A 146 -10.18 17.21 -6.68
CA GLU A 146 -10.77 18.13 -7.64
C GLU A 146 -11.25 17.46 -8.95
N LYS A 147 -10.68 16.31 -9.33
CA LYS A 147 -10.82 15.78 -10.70
C LYS A 147 -11.32 14.35 -10.82
N SER A 148 -11.24 13.52 -9.77
CA SER A 148 -11.59 12.10 -9.90
C SER A 148 -13.08 11.85 -10.10
N GLY A 149 -13.92 12.59 -9.37
CA GLY A 149 -15.37 12.33 -9.30
C GLY A 149 -15.74 11.03 -8.56
N ASP A 150 -14.77 10.30 -8.02
CA ASP A 150 -14.96 9.05 -7.28
C ASP A 150 -14.92 9.33 -5.78
N ALA A 151 -16.07 9.16 -5.11
CA ALA A 151 -16.21 9.47 -3.69
C ALA A 151 -15.30 8.61 -2.78
N SER A 152 -14.98 7.36 -3.15
CA SER A 152 -14.07 6.51 -2.37
C SER A 152 -12.66 7.05 -2.46
N LEU A 153 -12.17 7.30 -3.68
CA LEU A 153 -10.82 7.83 -3.89
C LEU A 153 -10.64 9.21 -3.27
N ILE A 154 -11.66 10.06 -3.30
CA ILE A 154 -11.63 11.38 -2.63
C ILE A 154 -11.46 11.21 -1.11
N LYS A 155 -12.21 10.28 -0.50
CA LYS A 155 -12.10 10.04 0.94
C LYS A 155 -10.73 9.45 1.31
N GLU A 156 -10.22 8.51 0.51
CA GLU A 156 -8.89 7.94 0.69
C GLU A 156 -7.79 9.01 0.55
N SER A 157 -7.89 9.91 -0.44
CA SER A 157 -6.91 10.99 -0.62
C SER A 157 -6.96 12.02 0.52
N GLN A 158 -8.12 12.29 1.10
CA GLN A 158 -8.28 13.14 2.27
C GLN A 158 -7.62 12.54 3.52
N ILE A 159 -7.76 11.24 3.72
CA ILE A 159 -7.08 10.51 4.81
C ILE A 159 -5.56 10.59 4.59
N MET A 160 -5.10 10.33 3.37
CA MET A 160 -3.67 10.44 3.02
C MET A 160 -3.13 11.86 3.27
N ALA A 161 -3.84 12.90 2.82
CA ALA A 161 -3.46 14.29 3.05
C ALA A 161 -3.38 14.60 4.55
N SER A 162 -4.34 14.09 5.33
CA SER A 162 -4.35 14.25 6.80
C SER A 162 -3.13 13.58 7.45
N MET A 163 -2.74 12.37 7.01
CA MET A 163 -1.52 11.72 7.48
C MET A 163 -0.28 12.56 7.18
N VAL A 164 -0.20 13.17 6.00
CA VAL A 164 0.90 14.06 5.62
C VAL A 164 0.91 15.35 6.44
N HIS A 165 -0.24 15.97 6.69
CA HIS A 165 -0.34 17.13 7.56
C HIS A 165 0.14 16.83 8.99
N LEU A 166 -0.11 15.62 9.52
CA LEU A 166 0.49 15.19 10.79
C LEU A 166 2.03 15.12 10.72
N GLN A 167 2.61 14.60 9.63
CA GLN A 167 4.07 14.59 9.45
C GLN A 167 4.67 16.00 9.36
N LEU A 168 3.92 16.94 8.79
CA LEU A 168 4.29 18.36 8.71
C LEU A 168 3.97 19.16 9.99
N ASN A 169 3.48 18.50 11.04
CA ASN A 169 3.04 19.13 12.29
C ASN A 169 1.98 20.24 12.08
N GLN A 170 1.00 19.95 11.22
CA GLN A 170 -0.13 20.82 10.86
C GLN A 170 -1.47 20.20 11.32
N PRO A 171 -1.72 20.08 12.63
CA PRO A 171 -2.90 19.38 13.15
C PRO A 171 -4.22 20.08 12.84
N GLU A 172 -4.23 21.40 12.66
CA GLU A 172 -5.46 22.16 12.32
C GLU A 172 -6.02 21.74 10.95
N GLU A 173 -5.15 21.47 9.97
CA GLU A 173 -5.58 21.01 8.64
C GLU A 173 -6.23 19.63 8.69
N VAL A 174 -5.74 18.74 9.57
CA VAL A 174 -6.36 17.43 9.80
C VAL A 174 -7.80 17.59 10.28
N LEU A 175 -8.05 18.50 11.22
CA LEU A 175 -9.38 18.77 11.75
C LEU A 175 -10.28 19.47 10.71
N ASN A 176 -9.72 20.32 9.85
CA ASN A 176 -10.46 20.92 8.75
C ASN A 176 -10.91 19.88 7.71
N ILE A 177 -10.09 18.86 7.45
CA ILE A 177 -10.37 17.80 6.48
C ILE A 177 -11.31 16.74 7.06
N LEU A 178 -11.00 16.19 8.24
CA LEU A 178 -11.71 15.04 8.81
C LEU A 178 -12.80 15.40 9.82
N GLY A 179 -12.80 16.65 10.32
CA GLY A 179 -13.65 17.11 11.41
C GLY A 179 -13.10 16.77 12.80
N GLU A 180 -13.75 17.33 13.83
CA GLU A 180 -13.31 17.21 15.23
C GLU A 180 -13.72 15.90 15.92
N SER A 181 -14.69 15.16 15.37
CA SER A 181 -15.21 13.94 15.99
C SER A 181 -15.84 13.00 14.97
N SER A 182 -15.69 11.69 15.23
CA SER A 182 -16.47 10.67 14.53
C SER A 182 -17.92 10.75 15.00
N LYS A 183 -18.81 11.21 14.12
CA LYS A 183 -20.25 11.37 14.41
C LYS A 183 -21.08 10.16 13.99
N ASN A 184 -20.56 9.33 13.08
CA ASN A 184 -21.31 8.26 12.44
C ASN A 184 -20.69 6.91 12.78
N ILE A 185 -21.53 5.96 13.17
CA ILE A 185 -21.16 4.54 13.22
C ILE A 185 -21.19 4.03 11.78
N GLN A 186 -20.05 3.56 11.26
CA GLN A 186 -20.00 2.92 9.95
C GLN A 186 -20.65 1.53 10.04
N MET A 187 -21.60 1.25 9.14
CA MET A 187 -22.32 -0.03 9.08
C MET A 187 -22.33 -0.62 7.66
N ASP A 188 -21.40 -0.17 6.81
CA ASP A 188 -21.39 -0.49 5.39
C ASP A 188 -21.23 -2.01 5.17
N ASN A 189 -20.32 -2.64 5.90
CA ASN A 189 -20.04 -4.08 5.79
C ASN A 189 -21.24 -4.93 6.21
N GLU A 190 -21.92 -4.57 7.29
CA GLU A 190 -23.11 -5.27 7.79
C GLU A 190 -24.26 -5.16 6.78
N LEU A 191 -24.46 -3.98 6.20
CA LEU A 191 -25.47 -3.75 5.16
C LEU A 191 -25.16 -4.54 3.89
N ILE A 192 -23.90 -4.58 3.45
CA ILE A 192 -23.49 -5.36 2.27
C ILE A 192 -23.65 -6.86 2.52
N ALA A 193 -23.25 -7.36 3.69
CA ALA A 193 -23.44 -8.77 4.06
C ALA A 193 -24.93 -9.15 4.08
N MET A 194 -25.79 -8.31 4.66
CA MET A 194 -27.24 -8.51 4.62
C MET A 194 -27.79 -8.52 3.18
N ALA A 195 -27.30 -7.64 2.30
CA ALA A 195 -27.70 -7.63 0.89
C ALA A 195 -27.32 -8.95 0.18
N TYR A 196 -26.09 -9.44 0.38
CA TYR A 196 -25.68 -10.74 -0.16
C TYR A 196 -26.50 -11.90 0.40
N GLN A 197 -26.82 -11.86 1.70
CA GLN A 197 -27.70 -12.84 2.32
C GLN A 197 -29.10 -12.84 1.68
N MET A 198 -29.69 -11.67 1.43
CA MET A 198 -30.99 -11.55 0.73
C MET A 198 -30.95 -12.10 -0.70
N MET A 199 -29.77 -12.10 -1.35
CA MET A 199 -29.54 -12.72 -2.65
C MET A 199 -29.21 -14.23 -2.56
N ASN A 200 -29.33 -14.85 -1.39
CA ASN A 200 -28.91 -16.24 -1.09
C ASN A 200 -27.43 -16.52 -1.38
N LYS A 201 -26.56 -15.51 -1.26
CA LYS A 201 -25.10 -15.62 -1.39
C LYS A 201 -24.43 -15.61 -0.01
N THR A 202 -24.74 -16.62 0.80
CA THR A 202 -24.32 -16.70 2.22
C THR A 202 -22.80 -16.72 2.40
N GLU A 203 -22.07 -17.39 1.51
CA GLU A 203 -20.60 -17.44 1.55
C GLU A 203 -19.98 -16.04 1.45
N LYS A 204 -20.41 -15.23 0.47
CA LYS A 204 -19.98 -13.83 0.33
C LYS A 204 -20.34 -12.96 1.53
N ALA A 205 -21.52 -13.18 2.11
CA ALA A 205 -21.91 -12.45 3.33
C ALA A 205 -20.97 -12.78 4.50
N SER A 206 -20.58 -14.06 4.63
CA SER A 206 -19.65 -14.54 5.64
C SER A 206 -18.24 -13.98 5.44
N GLU A 207 -17.71 -13.98 4.21
CA GLU A 207 -16.41 -13.38 3.86
C GLU A 207 -16.33 -11.90 4.30
N ILE A 208 -17.36 -11.11 3.98
CA ILE A 208 -17.42 -9.68 4.33
C ILE A 208 -17.45 -9.47 5.84
N LEU A 209 -18.25 -10.25 6.56
CA LEU A 209 -18.31 -10.15 8.02
C LEU A 209 -16.99 -10.57 8.67
N GLN A 210 -16.33 -11.61 8.17
CA GLN A 210 -15.06 -12.06 8.71
C GLN A 210 -13.94 -11.02 8.48
N ALA A 211 -13.89 -10.41 7.29
CA ALA A 211 -13.01 -9.29 7.00
C ALA A 211 -13.32 -8.07 7.90
N SER A 212 -14.59 -7.78 8.16
CA SER A 212 -15.01 -6.70 9.06
C SER A 212 -14.55 -6.95 10.50
N ILE A 213 -14.76 -8.16 11.03
CA ILE A 213 -14.32 -8.56 12.38
C ILE A 213 -12.80 -8.46 12.49
N PHE A 214 -12.07 -8.90 11.47
CA PHE A 214 -10.61 -8.80 11.42
C PHE A 214 -10.15 -7.34 11.50
N GLN A 215 -10.73 -6.45 10.68
CA GLN A 215 -10.41 -5.02 10.71
C GLN A 215 -10.72 -4.38 12.07
N TYR A 216 -11.89 -4.68 12.66
CA TYR A 216 -12.24 -4.16 13.98
C TYR A 216 -11.32 -4.65 15.09
N LEU A 217 -10.85 -5.89 15.02
CA LEU A 217 -9.83 -6.40 15.94
C LEU A 217 -8.55 -5.58 15.84
N LEU A 218 -8.05 -5.32 14.63
CA LEU A 218 -6.83 -4.54 14.43
C LEU A 218 -7.00 -3.08 14.91
N TYR A 219 -8.14 -2.44 14.57
CA TYR A 219 -8.43 -1.09 15.03
C TYR A 219 -8.59 -1.00 16.54
N PHE A 220 -9.28 -1.97 17.16
CA PHE A 220 -9.44 -2.00 18.61
C PHE A 220 -8.09 -2.07 19.34
N VAL A 221 -7.16 -2.90 18.84
CA VAL A 221 -5.80 -2.96 19.38
C VAL A 221 -5.11 -1.61 19.18
N GLN A 222 -5.09 -1.08 17.95
CA GLN A 222 -4.39 0.17 17.64
C GLN A 222 -4.88 1.37 18.46
N ASP A 223 -6.20 1.57 18.57
CA ASP A 223 -6.79 2.65 19.34
C ASP A 223 -6.48 2.50 20.83
N SER A 224 -6.46 1.26 21.34
CA SER A 224 -6.08 0.98 22.72
C SER A 224 -4.61 1.31 23.00
N LEU A 225 -3.71 1.05 22.04
CA LEU A 225 -2.30 1.46 22.15
C LEU A 225 -2.17 2.99 22.17
N ASN A 226 -2.86 3.68 21.28
CA ASN A 226 -2.86 5.15 21.23
C ASN A 226 -3.42 5.74 22.54
N TYR A 227 -4.53 5.19 23.04
CA TYR A 227 -5.10 5.56 24.32
C TYR A 227 -4.11 5.36 25.48
N MET A 228 -3.39 4.23 25.50
CA MET A 228 -2.34 3.98 26.49
C MET A 228 -1.22 5.02 26.43
N VAL A 229 -0.79 5.43 25.24
CA VAL A 229 0.24 6.47 25.06
C VAL A 229 -0.22 7.81 25.62
N TYR A 230 -1.48 8.21 25.42
CA TYR A 230 -2.01 9.45 26.00
C TYR A 230 -2.08 9.42 27.53
N HIS A 231 -2.25 8.23 28.12
CA HIS A 231 -2.36 8.01 29.56
C HIS A 231 -1.09 7.40 30.16
N MET A 232 0.07 7.58 29.54
CA MET A 232 1.32 6.91 29.91
C MET A 232 1.80 7.22 31.35
N GLN A 233 1.34 8.34 31.93
CA GLN A 233 1.63 8.71 33.32
C GLN A 233 0.65 8.08 34.34
N GLU A 234 -0.45 7.51 33.89
CA GLU A 234 -1.51 6.95 34.72
C GLU A 234 -1.39 5.42 34.78
N GLN A 235 -0.64 4.93 35.77
CA GLN A 235 -0.28 3.52 35.91
C GLN A 235 -1.47 2.56 35.84
N ASN A 236 -2.56 2.84 36.56
CA ASN A 236 -3.75 1.97 36.59
C ASN A 236 -4.41 1.84 35.20
N ILE A 237 -4.47 2.93 34.43
CA ILE A 237 -5.04 2.90 33.08
C ILE A 237 -4.16 2.03 32.18
N CYS A 238 -2.85 2.27 32.19
CA CYS A 238 -1.90 1.48 31.42
C CYS A 238 -1.99 -0.01 31.75
N ASP A 239 -2.03 -0.37 33.05
CA ASP A 239 -2.09 -1.77 33.48
C ASP A 239 -3.37 -2.46 33.03
N GLN A 240 -4.51 -1.76 33.06
CA GLN A 240 -5.77 -2.29 32.53
C GLN A 240 -5.75 -2.48 31.02
N VAL A 241 -5.17 -1.54 30.27
CA VAL A 241 -5.03 -1.66 28.82
C VAL A 241 -4.12 -2.83 28.48
N ILE A 242 -2.92 -2.90 29.07
CA ILE A 242 -1.97 -4.00 28.86
C ILE A 242 -2.62 -5.36 29.15
N HIS A 243 -3.36 -5.47 30.27
CA HIS A 243 -4.04 -6.71 30.62
C HIS A 243 -5.10 -7.13 29.60
N ARG A 244 -5.98 -6.20 29.19
CA ARG A 244 -7.07 -6.51 28.24
C ARG A 244 -6.53 -6.81 26.84
N ILE A 245 -5.60 -6.01 26.35
CA ILE A 245 -5.02 -6.17 25.02
C ILE A 245 -4.11 -7.38 24.96
N GLY A 246 -3.33 -7.66 26.02
CA GLY A 246 -2.56 -8.90 26.12
C GLY A 246 -3.45 -10.15 26.05
N GLY A 247 -4.63 -10.11 26.69
CA GLY A 247 -5.63 -11.17 26.56
C GLY A 247 -6.13 -11.35 25.13
N ILE A 248 -6.36 -10.25 24.39
CA ILE A 248 -6.78 -10.29 22.97
C ILE A 248 -5.67 -10.81 22.07
N VAL A 249 -4.44 -10.33 22.25
CA VAL A 249 -3.25 -10.81 21.52
C VAL A 249 -3.11 -12.32 21.66
N GLN A 250 -3.30 -12.84 22.88
CA GLN A 250 -3.25 -14.28 23.14
C GLN A 250 -4.45 -15.03 22.54
N LEU A 251 -5.69 -14.53 22.74
CA LEU A 251 -6.92 -15.23 22.31
C LEU A 251 -7.05 -15.35 20.79
N PHE A 252 -6.57 -14.35 20.05
CA PHE A 252 -6.58 -14.31 18.58
C PHE A 252 -5.23 -14.69 17.98
N GLU A 253 -4.30 -15.18 18.80
CA GLU A 253 -2.96 -15.59 18.36
C GLU A 253 -2.27 -14.54 17.47
N LEU A 254 -2.36 -13.25 17.84
CA LEU A 254 -1.90 -12.14 17.00
C LEU A 254 -0.41 -12.21 16.66
N ASP A 255 0.38 -12.88 17.49
CA ASP A 255 1.79 -13.19 17.20
C ASP A 255 1.95 -13.90 15.86
N GLN A 256 1.03 -14.81 15.50
CA GLN A 256 0.97 -15.55 14.23
C GLN A 256 0.07 -14.89 13.18
N LEU A 257 -1.05 -14.33 13.61
CA LEU A 257 -2.07 -13.82 12.71
C LEU A 257 -1.71 -12.45 12.11
N HIS A 258 -1.11 -11.55 12.90
CA HIS A 258 -0.76 -10.21 12.42
C HIS A 258 0.48 -9.65 13.14
N PRO A 259 1.70 -10.00 12.66
CA PRO A 259 2.95 -9.73 13.38
C PRO A 259 3.19 -8.24 13.65
N PHE A 260 2.79 -7.34 12.75
CA PHE A 260 2.91 -5.89 12.97
C PHE A 260 2.12 -5.38 14.18
N THR A 261 0.91 -5.92 14.38
CA THR A 261 0.05 -5.49 15.50
C THR A 261 0.56 -6.06 16.81
N ALA A 262 1.04 -7.31 16.80
CA ALA A 262 1.68 -7.93 17.97
C ALA A 262 2.95 -7.17 18.38
N VAL A 263 3.85 -6.89 17.44
CA VAL A 263 5.07 -6.09 17.70
C VAL A 263 4.72 -4.70 18.22
N GLY A 264 3.72 -4.03 17.64
CA GLY A 264 3.24 -2.72 18.10
C GLY A 264 2.73 -2.75 19.55
N PHE A 265 2.02 -3.81 19.95
CA PHE A 265 1.57 -4.03 21.33
C PHE A 265 2.75 -4.22 22.28
N TYR A 266 3.68 -5.12 21.95
CA TYR A 266 4.84 -5.40 22.82
C TYR A 266 5.77 -4.19 22.95
N LEU A 267 6.01 -3.45 21.86
CA LEU A 267 6.83 -2.24 21.89
C LEU A 267 6.19 -1.13 22.73
N SER A 268 4.90 -0.89 22.56
CA SER A 268 4.15 0.09 23.36
C SER A 268 4.17 -0.27 24.85
N THR A 269 3.99 -1.56 25.16
CA THR A 269 4.04 -2.10 26.53
C THR A 269 5.46 -1.97 27.13
N ALA A 270 6.50 -2.27 26.34
CA ALA A 270 7.89 -2.08 26.74
C ALA A 270 8.19 -0.62 27.10
N ASN A 271 7.68 0.34 26.32
CA ASN A 271 7.85 1.77 26.62
C ASN A 271 7.16 2.17 27.94
N VAL A 272 5.98 1.62 28.25
CA VAL A 272 5.31 1.85 29.55
C VAL A 272 6.17 1.32 30.70
N TYR A 273 6.71 0.11 30.59
CA TYR A 273 7.58 -0.45 31.63
C TYR A 273 8.93 0.29 31.74
N ALA A 274 9.46 0.79 30.63
CA ALA A 274 10.66 1.61 30.61
C ALA A 274 10.48 2.92 31.40
N MET A 275 9.32 3.57 31.31
CA MET A 275 8.99 4.75 32.14
C MET A 275 8.97 4.44 33.64
N ARG A 276 8.67 3.18 34.00
CA ARG A 276 8.70 2.70 35.39
C ARG A 276 10.08 2.17 35.80
N GLN A 277 11.06 2.22 34.91
CA GLN A 277 12.39 1.59 35.06
C GLN A 277 12.31 0.10 35.41
N ASP A 278 11.24 -0.58 35.00
CA ASP A 278 11.07 -2.02 35.23
C ASP A 278 11.83 -2.80 34.15
N LYS A 279 13.11 -3.01 34.42
CA LYS A 279 14.05 -3.68 33.52
C LYS A 279 13.55 -5.05 33.06
N GLU A 280 13.08 -5.88 33.99
CA GLU A 280 12.71 -7.27 33.67
C GLU A 280 11.48 -7.33 32.78
N ALA A 281 10.50 -6.47 33.06
CA ALA A 281 9.31 -6.37 32.23
C ALA A 281 9.63 -5.87 30.82
N VAL A 282 10.52 -4.87 30.67
CA VAL A 282 10.98 -4.40 29.35
C VAL A 282 11.64 -5.53 28.57
N LEU A 283 12.62 -6.21 29.15
CA LEU A 283 13.34 -7.30 28.48
C LEU A 283 12.40 -8.43 28.05
N THR A 284 11.39 -8.75 28.86
CA THR A 284 10.37 -9.75 28.53
C THR A 284 9.56 -9.35 27.28
N GLN A 285 9.17 -8.08 27.16
CA GLN A 285 8.45 -7.62 25.96
C GLN A 285 9.35 -7.62 24.71
N LEU A 286 10.63 -7.29 24.86
CA LEU A 286 11.60 -7.37 23.75
C LEU A 286 11.83 -8.82 23.29
N GLU A 287 11.80 -9.78 24.21
CA GLU A 287 11.86 -11.21 23.89
C GLU A 287 10.60 -11.66 23.12
N HIS A 288 9.41 -11.15 23.45
CA HIS A 288 8.21 -11.39 22.64
C HIS A 288 8.32 -10.82 21.22
N ILE A 289 8.86 -9.60 21.07
CA ILE A 289 9.11 -9.03 19.73
C ILE A 289 10.05 -9.92 18.92
N MET A 290 11.14 -10.37 19.53
CA MET A 290 12.08 -11.30 18.90
C MET A 290 11.38 -12.60 18.50
N HIS A 291 10.54 -13.16 19.36
CA HIS A 291 9.78 -14.37 19.07
C HIS A 291 8.83 -14.19 17.87
N VAL A 292 8.10 -13.07 17.79
CA VAL A 292 7.21 -12.79 16.65
C VAL A 292 8.00 -12.73 15.34
N VAL A 293 9.17 -12.08 15.35
CA VAL A 293 10.06 -12.03 14.17
C VAL A 293 10.60 -13.43 13.82
N GLU A 294 10.97 -14.25 14.82
CA GLU A 294 11.40 -15.64 14.63
C GLU A 294 10.29 -16.52 14.02
N LEU A 295 9.03 -16.31 14.39
CA LEU A 295 7.88 -17.06 13.85
C LEU A 295 7.65 -16.79 12.35
N HIS A 296 8.13 -15.66 11.82
CA HIS A 296 7.82 -15.17 10.47
C HIS A 296 9.08 -15.00 9.60
N GLN A 297 9.98 -15.97 9.62
CA GLN A 297 11.15 -15.94 8.73
C GLN A 297 10.69 -16.08 7.26
N GLY A 298 10.79 -14.98 6.50
CA GLY A 298 10.47 -14.92 5.07
C GLY A 298 9.02 -14.58 4.72
N ASP A 299 8.15 -14.40 5.71
CA ASP A 299 6.71 -14.12 5.53
C ASP A 299 6.23 -12.93 6.38
N PHE A 300 7.13 -12.15 7.01
CA PHE A 300 6.75 -11.08 7.95
C PHE A 300 5.88 -9.99 7.31
N HIS A 301 5.99 -9.83 6.00
CA HIS A 301 5.32 -8.79 5.22
C HIS A 301 4.01 -9.26 4.57
N VAL A 302 3.56 -10.50 4.78
CA VAL A 302 2.39 -11.08 4.12
C VAL A 302 1.24 -11.28 5.11
N LEU A 303 0.08 -10.70 4.81
CA LEU A 303 -1.16 -10.92 5.54
C LEU A 303 -1.81 -12.24 5.13
N LYS A 304 -2.33 -12.97 6.11
CA LYS A 304 -3.04 -14.24 5.90
C LYS A 304 -4.10 -14.47 6.96
N GLY A 305 -5.09 -15.28 6.64
CA GLY A 305 -6.03 -15.86 7.60
C GLY A 305 -5.42 -16.93 8.48
N ASP A 306 -6.24 -17.42 9.43
CA ASP A 306 -5.93 -18.56 10.29
C ASP A 306 -7.13 -19.52 10.38
N ALA A 307 -7.14 -20.42 11.36
CA ALA A 307 -8.24 -21.36 11.56
C ALA A 307 -9.59 -20.68 11.86
N PHE A 308 -9.56 -19.50 12.49
CA PHE A 308 -10.75 -18.70 12.79
C PHE A 308 -11.09 -17.75 11.63
N PHE A 309 -10.10 -16.98 11.14
CA PHE A 309 -10.18 -16.10 9.98
C PHE A 309 -9.95 -16.87 8.66
N ASN A 310 -10.71 -17.93 8.43
CA ASN A 310 -10.51 -18.88 7.33
C ASN A 310 -11.11 -18.48 5.96
N GLN A 311 -11.63 -17.27 5.83
CA GLN A 311 -12.31 -16.70 4.66
C GLN A 311 -11.79 -15.30 4.28
N ILE A 312 -10.77 -14.78 4.98
CA ILE A 312 -10.25 -13.44 4.68
C ILE A 312 -9.25 -13.42 3.51
N ASP A 313 -8.65 -14.55 3.12
CA ASP A 313 -7.59 -14.58 2.10
C ASP A 313 -8.07 -14.04 0.73
N ALA A 314 -9.32 -14.32 0.36
CA ALA A 314 -9.92 -13.79 -0.86
C ALA A 314 -10.05 -12.25 -0.80
N TRP A 315 -10.45 -11.72 0.36
CA TRP A 315 -10.52 -10.27 0.59
C TRP A 315 -9.12 -9.62 0.62
N LEU A 316 -8.12 -10.28 1.22
CA LEU A 316 -6.74 -9.81 1.23
C LEU A 316 -6.17 -9.67 -0.20
N GLU A 317 -6.48 -10.62 -1.09
CA GLU A 317 -6.11 -10.53 -2.51
C GLU A 317 -6.80 -9.39 -3.25
N GLU A 318 -7.99 -9.00 -2.79
CA GLU A 318 -8.74 -7.84 -3.27
C GLU A 318 -8.26 -6.51 -2.66
N LEU A 319 -7.23 -6.47 -1.82
CA LEU A 319 -6.60 -5.20 -1.45
C LEU A 319 -5.78 -4.62 -2.62
N ASP A 320 -5.51 -3.32 -2.63
CA ASP A 320 -4.76 -2.69 -3.72
C ASP A 320 -3.35 -3.27 -3.91
N LEU A 321 -2.64 -3.46 -2.80
CA LEU A 321 -1.34 -4.11 -2.77
C LEU A 321 -1.44 -5.64 -2.64
N GLY A 322 -2.65 -6.18 -2.52
CA GLY A 322 -2.87 -7.58 -2.16
C GLY A 322 -2.50 -7.83 -0.70
N PRO A 323 -2.12 -9.06 -0.33
CA PRO A 323 -1.77 -9.39 1.05
C PRO A 323 -0.44 -8.79 1.51
N ASN A 324 0.35 -8.19 0.62
CA ASN A 324 1.68 -7.70 0.94
C ASN A 324 1.66 -6.32 1.60
N ALA A 325 2.57 -6.13 2.56
CA ALA A 325 2.80 -4.84 3.19
C ALA A 325 3.33 -3.78 2.18
N PRO A 326 3.13 -2.48 2.47
CA PRO A 326 3.64 -1.37 1.64
C PRO A 326 5.16 -1.34 1.45
N ARG A 327 5.91 -1.89 2.41
CA ARG A 327 7.37 -1.95 2.41
C ARG A 327 7.84 -3.40 2.38
N ASN A 328 9.02 -3.64 1.81
CA ASN A 328 9.63 -4.96 1.82
C ASN A 328 10.07 -5.38 3.24
N GLU A 329 10.22 -6.69 3.43
CA GLU A 329 10.54 -7.30 4.73
C GLU A 329 11.84 -6.79 5.34
N HIS A 330 12.89 -6.66 4.53
CA HIS A 330 14.18 -6.13 4.95
C HIS A 330 14.03 -4.73 5.56
N SER A 331 13.35 -3.82 4.87
CA SER A 331 13.14 -2.44 5.31
C SER A 331 12.31 -2.37 6.61
N ILE A 332 11.31 -3.24 6.75
CA ILE A 332 10.49 -3.34 7.95
C ILE A 332 11.33 -3.76 9.15
N LYS A 333 12.08 -4.86 9.02
CA LYS A 333 12.90 -5.41 10.09
C LYS A 333 14.04 -4.46 10.47
N ASP A 334 14.67 -3.83 9.50
CA ASP A 334 15.70 -2.81 9.75
C ASP A 334 15.12 -1.62 10.53
N THR A 335 13.95 -1.11 10.12
CA THR A 335 13.26 -0.03 10.85
C THR A 335 12.93 -0.45 12.29
N LEU A 336 12.46 -1.69 12.49
CA LEU A 336 12.18 -2.23 13.82
C LEU A 336 13.45 -2.27 14.68
N ILE A 337 14.55 -2.82 14.17
CA ILE A 337 15.83 -2.90 14.90
C ILE A 337 16.31 -1.49 15.28
N GLN A 338 16.31 -0.56 14.33
CA GLN A 338 16.69 0.83 14.59
C GLN A 338 15.80 1.46 15.66
N SER A 339 14.49 1.21 15.62
CA SER A 339 13.55 1.71 16.63
C SER A 339 13.82 1.18 18.04
N LEU A 340 14.40 -0.03 18.17
CA LEU A 340 14.78 -0.60 19.46
C LEU A 340 16.12 -0.07 19.95
N GLU A 341 17.11 0.09 19.07
CA GLU A 341 18.45 0.59 19.40
C GLU A 341 18.49 2.07 19.73
N GLN A 342 17.68 2.86 19.03
CA GLN A 342 17.65 4.31 19.14
C GLN A 342 16.56 4.79 20.12
N ASN A 343 15.83 3.88 20.78
CA ASN A 343 14.78 4.26 21.70
C ASN A 343 15.37 4.93 22.95
N PRO A 344 15.10 6.23 23.21
CA PRO A 344 15.65 6.93 24.37
C PRO A 344 15.17 6.33 25.70
N SER A 345 13.99 5.69 25.71
CA SER A 345 13.42 5.04 26.89
C SER A 345 14.21 3.80 27.30
N PHE A 346 14.99 3.17 26.41
CA PHE A 346 15.72 1.93 26.69
C PHE A 346 17.18 2.14 27.11
N THR A 347 17.64 3.40 27.20
CA THR A 347 19.02 3.74 27.57
C THR A 347 19.52 3.07 28.85
N PHE A 348 18.64 2.86 29.85
CA PHE A 348 18.98 2.23 31.13
C PHE A 348 19.20 0.71 31.06
N ILE A 349 18.85 0.06 29.94
CA ILE A 349 19.05 -1.38 29.71
C ILE A 349 20.08 -1.70 28.63
N HIS A 350 20.69 -0.69 27.98
CA HIS A 350 21.63 -0.91 26.87
C HIS A 350 22.84 -1.78 27.24
N GLU A 351 23.26 -1.75 28.51
CA GLU A 351 24.38 -2.57 28.99
C GLU A 351 23.98 -4.00 29.38
N GLU A 352 22.69 -4.31 29.42
CA GLU A 352 22.20 -5.63 29.79
C GLU A 352 22.52 -6.66 28.72
N PHE A 353 23.08 -7.79 29.15
CA PHE A 353 23.43 -8.89 28.25
C PHE A 353 22.21 -9.39 27.46
N ARG A 354 21.04 -9.50 28.10
CA ARG A 354 19.79 -9.91 27.45
C ARG A 354 19.38 -8.96 26.33
N TYR A 355 19.46 -7.65 26.56
CA TYR A 355 19.16 -6.64 25.56
C TYR A 355 20.10 -6.77 24.34
N LYS A 356 21.41 -6.79 24.59
CA LYS A 356 22.42 -6.95 23.52
C LYS A 356 22.18 -8.21 22.69
N ASN A 357 21.91 -9.34 23.35
CA ASN A 357 21.63 -10.62 22.67
C ASN A 357 20.36 -10.58 21.80
N ILE A 358 19.28 -9.93 22.26
CA ILE A 358 18.04 -9.77 21.48
C ILE A 358 18.33 -8.97 20.20
N ILE A 359 19.03 -7.83 20.32
CA ILE A 359 19.37 -6.98 19.17
C ILE A 359 20.29 -7.72 18.19
N GLU A 360 21.30 -8.45 18.69
CA GLU A 360 22.20 -9.24 17.84
C GLU A 360 21.46 -10.34 17.06
N LYS A 361 20.52 -11.03 17.70
CA LYS A 361 19.68 -12.05 17.04
C LYS A 361 18.76 -11.46 15.98
N LEU A 362 18.09 -10.35 16.28
CA LEU A 362 17.27 -9.66 15.27
C LEU A 362 18.12 -9.23 14.07
N LYS A 363 19.33 -8.73 14.30
CA LYS A 363 20.29 -8.38 13.24
C LYS A 363 20.80 -9.59 12.46
N SER A 364 20.95 -10.75 13.07
CA SER A 364 21.35 -11.96 12.34
C SER A 364 20.25 -12.44 11.40
N MET A 365 18.98 -12.39 11.84
CA MET A 365 17.83 -12.75 11.01
C MET A 365 17.71 -11.85 9.77
N LEU A 366 18.02 -10.55 9.90
CA LEU A 366 18.06 -9.62 8.77
C LEU A 366 19.14 -9.98 7.72
N LYS A 367 20.26 -10.58 8.15
CA LYS A 367 21.38 -10.91 7.27
C LYS A 367 21.19 -12.22 6.51
N GLU A 368 20.37 -13.14 7.01
CA GLU A 368 20.09 -14.42 6.37
C GLU A 368 19.18 -14.29 5.14
N GLU A 369 18.59 -13.11 4.93
CA GLU A 369 17.66 -12.79 3.83
C GLU A 369 18.32 -12.11 2.60
N ASN A 370 19.61 -11.72 2.71
CA ASN A 370 20.42 -11.15 1.63
C ASN A 370 21.39 -12.19 1.06
#